data_AF-A0A4Q3Y0F1-F1
#
_entry.id   AF-A0A4Q3Y0F1-F1
#
_cell.length_a   1.000
_cell.length_b   1.000
_cell.length_c   1.000
_cell.angle_alpha   90.00
_cell.angle_beta   90.00
_cell.angle_gamma   90.00
#
_symmetry.space_group_name_H-M   'P 1'
#
loop_
_entity.id
_entity.type
_entity.pdbx_description
1 polymer ?
#
loop_
_entity_poly.entity_id
_entity_poly.type
_entity_poly.pdbx_seq_one_letter_code
_entity_poly.pdbx_strand_id
1 'polypeptide(L)'
;MAQDLGGEAVKLPIFRSEQRAISDVTRKEVFDLLRLSETRFHGSRPEIDFLDQIYNLDELPSTDGRLAYNTARKDIFQHTVNNEDWDVDWVFTDSRFQLKNGPDEILLRFLAETLHPLVRDYSDAEELAKQYNALLRMDGWQLLPVREISGRPVYGPVPFAADGALVFGSARSIQQKLDSAYLGTQITRLQQAVLNDPELAIGTAKEFLESVVKTVLQTKGEAWNPSDSFPSLVKQALKVVKVVPDGISRQQETEQAVRVLVNNLGSSVDKLAEIRNWHGSGHGKDAKPVAGEVWLAEHHARFAVGVSIQIAQFIFDCLQAEGARPLDVVPANAQFQSDSADEYDPFADE
;
A
#
# COMPACT_ATOMS: atom_id res chain seq x y z
N MET A 1 -57.52 4.24 3.92
CA MET A 1 -56.40 5.18 4.12
C MET A 1 -55.22 4.38 4.65
N ALA A 2 -54.36 3.90 3.76
CA ALA A 2 -53.07 3.31 4.13
C ALA A 2 -52.02 4.36 3.74
N GLN A 3 -51.33 4.91 4.73
CA GLN A 3 -50.21 5.82 4.52
C GLN A 3 -49.01 4.98 4.11
N ASP A 4 -48.65 5.10 2.83
CA ASP A 4 -47.44 4.55 2.26
C ASP A 4 -46.28 5.48 2.64
N LEU A 5 -45.56 5.14 3.71
CA LEU A 5 -44.27 5.73 4.06
C LEU A 5 -43.18 4.89 3.39
N GLY A 6 -43.14 4.94 2.06
CA GLY A 6 -42.07 4.36 1.25
C GLY A 6 -40.84 5.26 1.29
N GLY A 7 -39.88 4.89 2.13
CA GLY A 7 -38.60 5.59 2.30
C GLY A 7 -37.88 5.80 0.97
N GLU A 8 -37.52 7.06 0.71
CA GLU A 8 -36.53 7.42 -0.30
C GLU A 8 -35.22 6.71 0.04
N ALA A 9 -34.90 5.67 -0.73
CA ALA A 9 -33.59 5.06 -0.68
C ALA A 9 -32.57 6.12 -1.12
N VAL A 10 -31.86 6.68 -0.14
CA VAL A 10 -30.68 7.51 -0.39
C VAL A 10 -29.70 6.64 -1.18
N LYS A 11 -29.65 6.85 -2.50
CA LYS A 11 -28.59 6.32 -3.35
C LYS A 11 -27.30 7.01 -2.93
N LEU A 12 -26.58 6.39 -2.00
CA LEU A 12 -25.18 6.72 -1.79
C LEU A 12 -24.47 6.57 -3.15
N PRO A 13 -23.65 7.56 -3.56
CA PRO A 13 -22.91 7.45 -4.81
C PRO A 13 -22.00 6.23 -4.73
N ILE A 14 -22.31 5.22 -5.54
CA ILE A 14 -21.38 4.13 -5.82
C ILE A 14 -20.30 4.77 -6.68
N PHE A 15 -19.18 5.16 -6.08
CA PHE A 15 -17.96 5.47 -6.83
C PHE A 15 -17.36 4.15 -7.36
N ARG A 16 -18.02 3.55 -8.35
CA ARG A 16 -17.26 2.79 -9.36
C ARG A 16 -16.65 3.86 -10.24
N SER A 17 -15.33 4.08 -10.14
CA SER A 17 -14.68 4.98 -11.08
C SER A 17 -14.75 4.35 -12.47
N GLU A 18 -15.73 4.74 -13.28
CA GLU A 18 -15.75 4.48 -14.72
C GLU A 18 -14.65 5.27 -15.46
N GLN A 19 -13.81 6.02 -14.73
CA GLN A 19 -12.63 6.71 -15.23
C GLN A 19 -11.38 5.84 -15.03
N ARG A 20 -10.63 5.63 -16.11
CA ARG A 20 -9.24 5.13 -16.07
C ARG A 20 -8.43 6.03 -15.11
N ALA A 21 -7.89 5.44 -14.05
CA ALA A 21 -7.01 6.11 -13.10
C ALA A 21 -5.61 6.33 -13.70
N ILE A 22 -5.13 5.40 -14.53
CA ILE A 22 -3.86 5.54 -15.25
C ILE A 22 -4.05 6.46 -16.46
N SER A 23 -3.42 7.62 -16.39
CA SER A 23 -3.46 8.67 -17.41
C SER A 23 -2.80 8.22 -18.72
N ASP A 24 -3.24 8.79 -19.84
CA ASP A 24 -2.62 8.50 -21.15
C ASP A 24 -1.13 8.91 -21.20
N VAL A 25 -0.71 9.86 -20.34
CA VAL A 25 0.70 10.25 -20.16
C VAL A 25 1.51 9.10 -19.55
N THR A 26 1.07 8.55 -18.42
CA THR A 26 1.74 7.42 -17.78
C THR A 26 1.74 6.19 -18.67
N ARG A 27 0.65 5.91 -19.40
CA ARG A 27 0.62 4.82 -20.38
C ARG A 27 1.69 4.98 -21.45
N LYS A 28 1.82 6.19 -22.00
CA LYS A 28 2.85 6.51 -22.98
C LYS A 28 4.25 6.32 -22.39
N GLU A 29 4.52 6.85 -21.20
CA GLU A 29 5.83 6.73 -20.55
C GLU A 29 6.20 5.27 -20.23
N VAL A 30 5.23 4.45 -19.83
CA VAL A 30 5.42 3.01 -19.63
C VAL A 30 5.76 2.28 -20.94
N PHE A 31 5.09 2.62 -22.04
CA PHE A 31 5.41 2.04 -23.35
C PHE A 31 6.78 2.51 -23.85
N ASP A 32 7.11 3.79 -23.66
CA ASP A 32 8.40 4.34 -24.02
C ASP A 32 9.53 3.70 -23.19
N LEU A 33 9.30 3.45 -21.90
CA LEU A 33 10.21 2.68 -21.05
C LEU A 33 10.47 1.27 -21.63
N LEU A 34 9.41 0.54 -22.00
CA LEU A 34 9.52 -0.80 -22.58
C LEU A 34 10.16 -0.82 -23.97
N ARG A 35 9.99 0.24 -24.77
CA ARG A 35 10.63 0.41 -26.08
C ARG A 35 12.12 0.70 -25.97
N LEU A 36 12.49 1.56 -25.01
CA LEU A 36 13.86 2.04 -24.83
C LEU A 36 14.71 1.06 -24.02
N SER A 37 14.09 0.20 -23.22
CA SER A 37 14.81 -0.90 -22.60
C SER A 37 15.28 -1.87 -23.67
N GLU A 38 16.55 -2.31 -23.60
CA GLU A 38 17.06 -3.41 -24.44
C GLU A 38 16.30 -4.74 -24.22
N THR A 39 15.47 -4.79 -23.18
CA THR A 39 14.67 -5.93 -22.75
C THR A 39 13.29 -5.92 -23.39
N ARG A 40 12.97 -6.95 -24.20
CA ARG A 40 11.63 -7.14 -24.76
C ARG A 40 10.59 -7.40 -23.64
N PHE A 41 9.35 -6.97 -23.84
CA PHE A 41 8.28 -7.15 -22.85
C PHE A 41 8.04 -8.63 -22.51
N HIS A 42 8.24 -9.53 -23.47
CA HIS A 42 8.09 -10.99 -23.32
C HIS A 42 9.36 -11.69 -22.78
N GLY A 43 10.43 -10.92 -22.50
CA GLY A 43 11.68 -11.43 -21.93
C GLY A 43 12.23 -12.64 -22.70
N SER A 44 12.51 -13.73 -21.98
CA SER A 44 13.06 -14.96 -22.55
C SER A 44 12.02 -15.90 -23.16
N ARG A 45 10.71 -15.56 -23.09
CA ARG A 45 9.64 -16.37 -23.68
C ARG A 45 9.40 -16.02 -25.15
N PRO A 46 8.88 -16.96 -25.95
CA PRO A 46 8.26 -16.60 -27.22
C PRO A 46 7.12 -15.59 -27.01
N GLU A 47 7.02 -14.61 -27.89
CA GLU A 47 6.04 -13.52 -27.77
C GLU A 47 4.59 -14.02 -27.73
N ILE A 48 4.27 -15.02 -28.55
CA ILE A 48 2.93 -15.65 -28.55
C ILE A 48 2.62 -16.30 -27.22
N ASP A 49 3.56 -17.05 -26.64
CA ASP A 49 3.35 -17.74 -25.36
C ASP A 49 3.16 -16.75 -24.20
N PHE A 50 3.84 -15.59 -24.28
CA PHE A 50 3.63 -14.50 -23.34
C PHE A 50 2.20 -13.93 -23.46
N LEU A 51 1.76 -13.61 -24.68
CA LEU A 51 0.43 -13.03 -24.89
C LEU A 51 -0.68 -14.02 -24.56
N ASP A 52 -0.50 -15.30 -24.87
CA ASP A 52 -1.48 -16.36 -24.60
C ASP A 52 -1.70 -16.63 -23.10
N GLN A 53 -0.72 -16.25 -22.26
CA GLN A 53 -0.86 -16.30 -20.81
C GLN A 53 -1.86 -15.26 -20.27
N ILE A 54 -2.06 -14.16 -21.01
CA ILE A 54 -2.87 -13.00 -20.59
C ILE A 54 -4.19 -12.94 -21.37
N TYR A 55 -4.20 -13.41 -22.61
CA TYR A 55 -5.30 -13.29 -23.57
C TYR A 55 -5.62 -14.64 -24.20
N ASN A 56 -6.89 -14.93 -24.43
CA ASN A 56 -7.29 -16.07 -25.24
C ASN A 56 -7.11 -15.71 -26.73
N LEU A 57 -5.93 -15.99 -27.28
CA LEU A 57 -5.57 -15.59 -28.65
C LEU A 57 -6.38 -16.31 -29.74
N ASP A 58 -7.00 -17.44 -29.40
CA ASP A 58 -7.85 -18.20 -30.33
C ASP A 58 -9.28 -17.66 -30.41
N GLU A 59 -9.72 -16.88 -29.41
CA GLU A 59 -11.01 -16.19 -29.41
C GLU A 59 -10.93 -14.75 -29.91
N LEU A 60 -9.74 -14.14 -29.87
CA LEU A 60 -9.55 -12.79 -30.39
C LEU A 60 -9.55 -12.77 -31.94
N PRO A 61 -10.19 -11.77 -32.56
CA PRO A 61 -10.23 -11.67 -34.01
C PRO A 61 -8.83 -11.35 -34.58
N SER A 62 -8.62 -11.75 -35.83
CA SER A 62 -7.48 -11.30 -36.62
C SER A 62 -7.68 -9.89 -37.16
N THR A 63 -6.60 -9.17 -37.41
CA THR A 63 -6.61 -7.92 -38.21
C THR A 63 -6.30 -8.18 -39.69
N ASP A 64 -5.78 -9.36 -40.04
CA ASP A 64 -5.64 -9.83 -41.43
C ASP A 64 -6.99 -10.31 -41.98
N GLY A 65 -7.42 -9.74 -43.11
CA GLY A 65 -8.66 -10.10 -43.81
C GLY A 65 -8.65 -11.46 -44.51
N ARG A 66 -7.52 -12.17 -44.55
CA ARG A 66 -7.40 -13.51 -45.15
C ARG A 66 -8.01 -14.57 -44.22
N LEU A 67 -8.94 -15.34 -44.77
CA LEU A 67 -9.66 -16.43 -44.08
C LEU A 67 -8.76 -17.48 -43.37
N ALA A 68 -7.52 -17.64 -43.81
CA ALA A 68 -6.56 -18.58 -43.20
C ALA A 68 -6.06 -18.12 -41.82
N TYR A 69 -6.06 -16.81 -41.54
CA TYR A 69 -5.60 -16.20 -40.30
C TYR A 69 -6.80 -15.60 -39.59
N ASN A 70 -7.74 -16.43 -39.15
CA ASN A 70 -9.01 -15.97 -38.59
C ASN A 70 -8.99 -15.70 -37.08
N THR A 71 -7.86 -15.96 -36.41
CA THR A 71 -7.66 -15.71 -34.97
C THR A 71 -6.41 -14.87 -34.76
N ALA A 72 -6.36 -14.13 -33.65
CA ALA A 72 -5.20 -13.34 -33.29
C ALA A 72 -3.94 -14.20 -33.18
N ARG A 73 -4.02 -15.44 -32.67
CA ARG A 73 -2.86 -16.35 -32.64
C ARG A 73 -2.24 -16.55 -34.02
N LYS A 74 -3.07 -16.90 -35.02
CA LYS A 74 -2.58 -17.21 -36.38
C LYS A 74 -2.03 -15.98 -37.08
N ASP A 75 -2.69 -14.85 -36.87
CA ASP A 75 -2.31 -13.53 -37.36
C ASP A 75 -0.94 -13.11 -36.82
N ILE A 76 -0.78 -13.12 -35.49
CA ILE A 76 0.48 -12.81 -34.80
C ILE A 76 1.57 -13.77 -35.28
N PHE A 77 1.33 -15.09 -35.30
CA PHE A 77 2.34 -16.05 -35.77
C PHE A 77 2.78 -15.80 -37.21
N GLN A 78 1.83 -15.48 -38.10
CA GLN A 78 2.16 -15.21 -39.49
C GLN A 78 3.05 -13.97 -39.62
N HIS A 79 2.78 -12.92 -38.84
CA HIS A 79 3.47 -11.64 -38.99
C HIS A 79 4.74 -11.51 -38.16
N THR A 80 4.75 -12.01 -36.93
CA THR A 80 5.90 -11.87 -36.02
C THR A 80 6.92 -13.01 -36.13
N VAL A 81 6.55 -14.16 -36.70
CA VAL A 81 7.44 -15.34 -36.84
C VAL A 81 7.70 -15.71 -38.30
N ASN A 82 6.66 -15.86 -39.13
CA ASN A 82 6.87 -16.29 -40.52
C ASN A 82 7.37 -15.17 -41.43
N ASN A 83 6.85 -13.94 -41.25
CA ASN A 83 7.17 -12.81 -42.11
C ASN A 83 8.17 -11.82 -41.49
N GLU A 84 8.17 -11.68 -40.16
CA GLU A 84 8.92 -10.66 -39.42
C GLU A 84 8.65 -9.23 -39.92
N ASP A 85 7.37 -8.92 -40.22
CA ASP A 85 6.95 -7.67 -40.87
C ASP A 85 6.16 -6.71 -39.95
N TRP A 86 6.05 -7.02 -38.65
CA TRP A 86 5.47 -6.13 -37.64
C TRP A 86 6.55 -5.42 -36.82
N ASP A 87 6.26 -4.18 -36.43
CA ASP A 87 7.12 -3.40 -35.54
C ASP A 87 7.28 -4.09 -34.18
N VAL A 88 8.45 -3.98 -33.55
CA VAL A 88 8.74 -4.62 -32.25
C VAL A 88 7.80 -4.21 -31.11
N ASP A 89 7.11 -3.09 -31.25
CA ASP A 89 6.20 -2.51 -30.26
C ASP A 89 4.73 -2.54 -30.69
N TRP A 90 4.41 -3.31 -31.75
CA TRP A 90 3.08 -3.39 -32.37
C TRP A 90 1.95 -3.59 -31.32
N VAL A 91 2.22 -4.41 -30.30
CA VAL A 91 1.27 -4.78 -29.24
C VAL A 91 0.74 -3.57 -28.46
N PHE A 92 1.52 -2.50 -28.31
CA PHE A 92 1.10 -1.31 -27.58
C PHE A 92 0.08 -0.46 -28.35
N THR A 93 -0.05 -0.68 -29.66
CA THR A 93 -0.98 0.04 -30.53
C THR A 93 -2.16 -0.81 -30.99
N ASP A 94 -2.05 -2.14 -30.88
CA ASP A 94 -3.10 -3.06 -31.25
C ASP A 94 -4.29 -2.99 -30.28
N SER A 95 -5.46 -2.67 -30.82
CA SER A 95 -6.68 -2.44 -30.05
C SER A 95 -7.24 -3.71 -29.41
N ARG A 96 -6.91 -4.90 -29.90
CA ARG A 96 -7.37 -6.20 -29.36
C ARG A 96 -6.87 -6.39 -27.92
N PHE A 97 -5.66 -5.91 -27.64
CA PHE A 97 -5.00 -6.05 -26.35
C PHE A 97 -5.36 -4.96 -25.35
N GLN A 98 -6.03 -3.90 -25.81
CA GLN A 98 -6.62 -2.86 -24.96
C GLN A 98 -5.61 -2.14 -24.05
N LEU A 99 -4.30 -2.21 -24.36
CA LEU A 99 -3.24 -1.62 -23.56
C LEU A 99 -3.25 -0.09 -23.58
N LYS A 100 -3.55 0.52 -24.72
CA LYS A 100 -3.53 1.99 -24.87
C LYS A 100 -4.80 2.65 -24.32
N ASN A 101 -5.97 2.15 -24.71
CA ASN A 101 -7.26 2.81 -24.48
C ASN A 101 -8.24 2.01 -23.61
N GLY A 102 -7.84 0.83 -23.13
CA GLY A 102 -8.70 -0.05 -22.35
C GLY A 102 -8.57 0.11 -20.83
N PRO A 103 -9.21 -0.80 -20.08
CA PRO A 103 -9.21 -0.75 -18.61
C PRO A 103 -7.80 -0.80 -18.00
N ASP A 104 -7.61 -0.17 -16.84
CA ASP A 104 -6.32 -0.14 -16.14
C ASP A 104 -5.87 -1.55 -15.73
N GLU A 105 -6.81 -2.42 -15.38
CA GLU A 105 -6.55 -3.79 -14.96
C GLU A 105 -5.88 -4.60 -16.08
N ILE A 106 -6.21 -4.31 -17.34
CA ILE A 106 -5.60 -4.97 -18.50
C ILE A 106 -4.13 -4.56 -18.61
N LEU A 107 -3.84 -3.25 -18.51
CA LEU A 107 -2.48 -2.74 -18.52
C LEU A 107 -1.67 -3.28 -17.34
N LEU A 108 -2.21 -3.17 -16.13
CA LEU A 108 -1.55 -3.62 -14.89
C LEU A 108 -1.25 -5.11 -14.91
N ARG A 109 -2.16 -5.93 -15.42
CA ARG A 109 -1.94 -7.37 -15.60
C ARG A 109 -0.84 -7.64 -16.62
N PHE A 110 -0.82 -6.92 -17.74
CA PHE A 110 0.25 -7.03 -18.73
C PHE A 110 1.61 -6.69 -18.12
N LEU A 111 1.73 -5.56 -17.42
CA LEU A 111 2.97 -5.16 -16.76
C LEU A 111 3.43 -6.17 -15.71
N ALA A 112 2.51 -6.69 -14.89
CA ALA A 112 2.81 -7.73 -13.92
C ALA A 112 3.36 -9.01 -14.58
N GLU A 113 2.79 -9.43 -15.71
CA GLU A 113 3.28 -10.61 -16.45
C GLU A 113 4.69 -10.37 -17.02
N THR A 114 5.05 -9.15 -17.43
CA THR A 114 6.44 -8.85 -17.87
C THR A 114 7.48 -9.08 -16.77
N LEU A 115 7.07 -9.11 -15.51
CA LEU A 115 7.90 -9.34 -14.32
C LEU A 115 7.86 -10.80 -13.84
N HIS A 116 7.08 -11.67 -14.49
CA HIS A 116 6.89 -13.03 -14.01
C HIS A 116 8.21 -13.84 -14.08
N PRO A 117 8.52 -14.71 -13.09
CA PRO A 117 9.77 -15.50 -13.06
C PRO A 117 10.03 -16.41 -14.26
N LEU A 118 8.99 -16.72 -15.05
CA LEU A 118 9.10 -17.50 -16.28
C LEU A 118 9.30 -16.62 -17.52
N VAL A 119 9.13 -15.31 -17.39
CA VAL A 119 9.32 -14.29 -18.43
C VAL A 119 10.72 -13.69 -18.30
N ARG A 120 11.17 -13.42 -17.07
CA ARG A 120 12.46 -12.79 -16.82
C ARG A 120 13.11 -13.22 -15.51
N ASP A 121 14.42 -13.01 -15.43
CA ASP A 121 15.21 -13.23 -14.24
C ASP A 121 14.95 -12.19 -13.15
N TYR A 122 15.29 -12.57 -11.91
CA TYR A 122 14.94 -11.82 -10.71
C TYR A 122 15.52 -10.40 -10.67
N SER A 123 16.79 -10.21 -11.05
CA SER A 123 17.43 -8.89 -11.05
C SER A 123 16.72 -7.91 -11.98
N ASP A 124 16.38 -8.38 -13.18
CA ASP A 124 15.80 -7.55 -14.22
C ASP A 124 14.30 -7.30 -13.95
N ALA A 125 13.62 -8.26 -13.33
CA ALA A 125 12.27 -8.07 -12.84
C ALA A 125 12.23 -7.04 -11.70
N GLU A 126 13.17 -7.11 -10.75
CA GLU A 126 13.26 -6.14 -9.66
C GLU A 126 13.53 -4.72 -10.20
N GLU A 127 14.47 -4.57 -11.13
CA GLU A 127 14.82 -3.28 -11.70
C GLU A 127 13.71 -2.69 -12.57
N LEU A 128 13.02 -3.51 -13.37
CA LEU A 128 11.88 -3.01 -14.14
C LEU A 128 10.68 -2.68 -13.24
N ALA A 129 10.45 -3.44 -12.17
CA ALA A 129 9.40 -3.12 -11.20
C ALA A 129 9.63 -1.75 -10.53
N LYS A 130 10.89 -1.41 -10.20
CA LYS A 130 11.24 -0.06 -9.67
C LYS A 130 10.88 1.03 -10.67
N GLN A 131 11.22 0.84 -11.95
CA GLN A 131 10.94 1.81 -13.02
C GLN A 131 9.43 1.95 -13.27
N TYR A 132 8.69 0.84 -13.35
CA TYR A 132 7.22 0.89 -13.42
C TYR A 132 6.61 1.63 -12.24
N ASN A 133 7.06 1.35 -11.02
CA ASN A 133 6.52 1.99 -9.82
C ASN A 133 6.86 3.48 -9.74
N ALA A 134 7.96 3.93 -10.36
CA ALA A 134 8.27 5.35 -10.44
C ALA A 134 7.23 6.14 -11.27
N LEU A 135 6.65 5.49 -12.30
CA LEU A 135 5.64 6.04 -13.20
C LEU A 135 4.23 5.84 -12.63
N LEU A 136 3.84 4.59 -12.34
CA LEU A 136 2.49 4.20 -11.91
C LEU A 136 2.03 4.89 -10.63
N ARG A 137 2.96 5.22 -9.72
CA ARG A 137 2.65 5.87 -8.44
C ARG A 137 1.97 7.24 -8.61
N MET A 138 2.26 7.94 -9.70
CA MET A 138 1.65 9.25 -9.99
C MET A 138 0.15 9.13 -10.23
N ASP A 139 -0.27 7.95 -10.70
CA ASP A 139 -1.66 7.61 -11.01
C ASP A 139 -2.25 6.61 -10.00
N GLY A 140 -1.62 6.49 -8.82
CA GLY A 140 -2.19 5.74 -7.71
C GLY A 140 -2.06 4.22 -7.84
N TRP A 141 -1.05 3.71 -8.55
CA TRP A 141 -0.76 2.27 -8.65
C TRP A 141 0.72 1.91 -8.39
N GLN A 142 0.96 0.68 -7.93
CA GLN A 142 2.29 0.08 -7.86
C GLN A 142 2.19 -1.45 -8.06
N LEU A 143 3.26 -2.08 -8.52
CA LEU A 143 3.45 -3.51 -8.62
C LEU A 143 4.36 -3.98 -7.49
N LEU A 144 3.82 -4.79 -6.57
CA LEU A 144 4.57 -5.38 -5.45
C LEU A 144 4.57 -6.91 -5.55
N PRO A 145 5.54 -7.61 -4.93
CA PRO A 145 5.47 -9.05 -4.76
C PRO A 145 4.19 -9.43 -3.99
N VAL A 146 3.31 -10.21 -4.62
CA VAL A 146 2.04 -10.68 -4.01
C VAL A 146 2.08 -12.16 -3.66
N ARG A 147 2.99 -12.92 -4.27
CA ARG A 147 3.23 -14.34 -4.01
C ARG A 147 4.63 -14.73 -4.47
N GLU A 148 5.03 -15.97 -4.22
CA GLU A 148 6.30 -16.54 -4.68
C GLU A 148 6.09 -17.86 -5.42
N ILE A 149 6.97 -18.15 -6.38
CA ILE A 149 7.14 -19.47 -7.00
C ILE A 149 8.62 -19.82 -6.93
N SER A 150 8.95 -20.96 -6.30
CA SER A 150 10.33 -21.46 -6.24
C SER A 150 11.33 -20.42 -5.69
N GLY A 151 10.91 -19.62 -4.70
CA GLY A 151 11.73 -18.55 -4.10
C GLY A 151 11.89 -17.30 -4.96
N ARG A 152 11.14 -17.18 -6.07
CA ARG A 152 11.12 -15.98 -6.93
C ARG A 152 9.78 -15.25 -6.77
N PRO A 153 9.76 -13.92 -6.66
CA PRO A 153 8.53 -13.15 -6.48
C PRO A 153 7.69 -13.17 -7.76
N VAL A 154 6.37 -13.16 -7.56
CA VAL A 154 5.43 -12.77 -8.60
C VAL A 154 4.76 -11.48 -8.18
N TYR A 155 4.84 -10.49 -9.07
CA TYR A 155 4.31 -9.16 -8.84
C TYR A 155 2.82 -9.09 -9.17
N GLY A 156 2.10 -8.23 -8.47
CA GLY A 156 0.70 -7.94 -8.71
C GLY A 156 0.39 -6.47 -8.44
N PRO A 157 -0.65 -5.92 -9.09
CA PRO A 157 -1.04 -4.54 -8.88
C PRO A 157 -1.67 -4.34 -7.51
N VAL A 158 -1.24 -3.28 -6.84
CA VAL A 158 -1.87 -2.78 -5.62
C VAL A 158 -2.06 -1.26 -5.77
N PRO A 159 -3.17 -0.70 -5.27
CA PRO A 159 -3.34 0.74 -5.21
C PRO A 159 -2.17 1.40 -4.47
N PHE A 160 -1.53 2.37 -5.11
CA PHE A 160 -0.63 3.32 -4.49
C PHE A 160 -1.46 4.45 -3.91
N ALA A 161 -1.99 4.20 -2.73
CA ALA A 161 -2.59 5.25 -1.94
C ALA A 161 -1.44 6.18 -1.50
N ALA A 162 -1.45 7.48 -1.80
CA ALA A 162 -0.41 8.42 -1.35
C ALA A 162 -0.30 8.42 0.20
N ASP A 163 -1.43 8.16 0.87
CA ASP A 163 -1.57 7.75 2.27
C ASP A 163 -0.81 6.45 2.58
N GLY A 164 -0.97 5.40 1.78
CA GLY A 164 -0.25 4.13 1.92
C GLY A 164 1.27 4.22 1.69
N ALA A 165 1.75 5.10 0.81
CA ALA A 165 3.18 5.29 0.56
C ALA A 165 3.88 6.06 1.70
N LEU A 166 3.23 7.08 2.25
CA LEU A 166 3.69 7.79 3.44
C LEU A 166 3.65 6.88 4.68
N VAL A 167 2.57 6.10 4.82
CA VAL A 167 2.38 5.15 5.92
C VAL A 167 3.40 4.02 5.80
N PHE A 168 3.48 3.29 4.68
CA PHE A 168 4.38 2.12 4.57
C PHE A 168 5.83 2.44 4.18
N GLY A 169 6.14 3.64 3.70
CA GLY A 169 7.53 4.09 3.48
C GLY A 169 8.30 4.17 4.80
N SER A 170 7.66 4.71 5.83
CA SER A 170 8.16 4.74 7.21
C SER A 170 8.37 3.32 7.76
N ALA A 171 7.37 2.44 7.61
CA ALA A 171 7.49 1.05 8.05
C ALA A 171 8.67 0.31 7.39
N ARG A 172 8.89 0.50 6.08
CA ARG A 172 10.04 -0.10 5.37
C ARG A 172 11.39 0.45 5.86
N SER A 173 11.48 1.74 6.17
CA SER A 173 12.67 2.35 6.78
C SER A 173 13.00 1.71 8.14
N ILE A 174 11.99 1.48 8.99
CA ILE A 174 12.15 0.80 10.28
C ILE A 174 12.66 -0.63 10.08
N GLN A 175 12.07 -1.41 9.16
CA GLN A 175 12.47 -2.79 8.89
C GLN A 175 13.92 -2.89 8.43
N GLN A 176 14.35 -2.04 7.50
CA GLN A 176 15.71 -2.04 6.98
C GLN A 176 16.74 -1.72 8.06
N LYS A 177 16.46 -0.75 8.93
CA LYS A 177 17.39 -0.34 9.97
C LYS A 177 17.40 -1.24 11.20
N LEU A 178 16.30 -1.97 11.45
CA LEU A 178 16.22 -2.98 12.52
C LEU A 178 16.64 -4.39 12.07
N ASP A 179 16.96 -4.58 10.78
CA ASP A 179 17.33 -5.87 10.16
C ASP A 179 16.40 -7.04 10.56
N SER A 180 15.09 -6.77 10.60
CA SER A 180 14.10 -7.74 11.08
C SER A 180 13.26 -8.29 9.93
N ALA A 181 13.57 -9.51 9.50
CA ALA A 181 12.77 -10.26 8.53
C ALA A 181 11.30 -10.46 9.00
N TYR A 182 11.10 -10.54 10.32
CA TYR A 182 9.78 -10.63 10.94
C TYR A 182 8.95 -9.35 10.73
N LEU A 183 9.54 -8.16 10.90
CA LEU A 183 8.86 -6.89 10.61
C LEU A 183 8.53 -6.76 9.12
N GLY A 184 9.40 -7.23 8.23
CA GLY A 184 9.13 -7.24 6.78
C GLY A 184 7.88 -8.05 6.40
N THR A 185 7.68 -9.17 7.09
CA THR A 185 6.49 -10.02 6.90
C THR A 185 5.22 -9.32 7.39
N GLN A 186 5.28 -8.63 8.54
CA GLN A 186 4.15 -7.87 9.08
C GLN A 186 3.78 -6.67 8.19
N ILE A 187 4.76 -5.96 7.62
CA ILE A 187 4.52 -4.84 6.71
C ILE A 187 3.82 -5.31 5.43
N THR A 188 4.29 -6.42 4.86
CA THR A 188 3.66 -7.01 3.67
C THR A 188 2.21 -7.42 3.96
N ARG A 189 1.97 -8.04 5.13
CA ARG A 189 0.61 -8.39 5.57
C ARG A 189 -0.28 -7.17 5.75
N LEU A 190 0.23 -6.09 6.37
CA LEU A 190 -0.49 -4.83 6.52
C LEU A 190 -0.90 -4.23 5.17
N GLN A 191 0.02 -4.21 4.21
CA GLN A 191 -0.24 -3.69 2.86
C GLN A 191 -1.34 -4.46 2.14
N GLN A 192 -1.35 -5.79 2.27
CA GLN A 192 -2.36 -6.64 1.64
C GLN A 192 -3.72 -6.55 2.35
N ALA A 193 -3.71 -6.48 3.68
CA ALA A 193 -4.92 -6.50 4.50
C ALA A 193 -5.66 -5.16 4.49
N VAL A 194 -4.97 -4.02 4.43
CA VAL A 194 -5.60 -2.70 4.64
C VAL A 194 -6.74 -2.39 3.65
N LEU A 195 -6.69 -2.97 2.44
CA LEU A 195 -7.71 -2.77 1.39
C LEU A 195 -8.74 -3.90 1.33
N ASN A 196 -8.35 -5.13 1.71
CA ASN A 196 -9.12 -6.34 1.41
C ASN A 196 -9.64 -7.06 2.67
N ASP A 197 -9.05 -6.79 3.83
CA ASP A 197 -9.35 -7.45 5.10
C ASP A 197 -9.11 -6.47 6.27
N PRO A 198 -10.09 -5.60 6.57
CA PRO A 198 -9.99 -4.61 7.65
C PRO A 198 -9.70 -5.24 9.02
N GLU A 199 -10.21 -6.44 9.30
CA GLU A 199 -9.99 -7.13 10.57
C GLU A 199 -8.55 -7.57 10.72
N LEU A 200 -8.01 -8.22 9.69
CA LEU A 200 -6.62 -8.65 9.67
C LEU A 200 -5.67 -7.43 9.73
N ALA A 201 -6.03 -6.34 9.05
CA ALA A 201 -5.23 -5.11 9.05
C ALA A 201 -5.10 -4.51 10.45
N ILE A 202 -6.21 -4.40 11.20
CA ILE A 202 -6.21 -3.85 12.57
C ILE A 202 -5.40 -4.73 13.51
N GLY A 203 -5.59 -6.06 13.44
CA GLY A 203 -4.81 -7.01 14.25
C GLY A 203 -3.30 -6.91 13.95
N THR A 204 -2.94 -6.93 12.67
CA THR A 204 -1.54 -6.83 12.24
C THR A 204 -0.93 -5.47 12.63
N ALA A 205 -1.72 -4.38 12.68
CA ALA A 205 -1.23 -3.05 13.05
C ALA A 205 -0.78 -3.00 14.51
N LYS A 206 -1.59 -3.58 15.40
CA LYS A 206 -1.26 -3.74 16.82
C LYS A 206 -0.02 -4.60 17.01
N GLU A 207 0.03 -5.77 16.37
CA GLU A 207 1.18 -6.67 16.45
C GLU A 207 2.48 -6.01 15.94
N PHE A 208 2.39 -5.25 14.84
CA PHE A 208 3.52 -4.51 14.28
C PHE A 208 4.07 -3.48 15.28
N LEU A 209 3.22 -2.61 15.81
CA LEU A 209 3.66 -1.60 16.77
C LEU A 209 4.19 -2.23 18.06
N GLU A 210 3.57 -3.31 18.54
CA GLU A 210 4.05 -4.06 19.70
C GLU A 210 5.45 -4.63 19.48
N SER A 211 5.70 -5.16 18.28
CA SER A 211 7.00 -5.71 17.90
C SER A 211 8.08 -4.62 17.85
N VAL A 212 7.77 -3.45 17.31
CA VAL A 212 8.68 -2.30 17.29
C VAL A 212 9.00 -1.84 18.72
N VAL A 213 7.98 -1.66 19.56
CA VAL A 213 8.13 -1.23 20.96
C VAL A 213 9.00 -2.22 21.75
N LYS A 214 8.75 -3.53 21.63
CA LYS A 214 9.57 -4.57 22.27
C LYS A 214 11.02 -4.54 21.78
N THR A 215 11.24 -4.34 20.48
CA THR A 215 12.59 -4.22 19.90
C THR A 215 13.34 -3.01 20.47
N VAL A 216 12.67 -1.87 20.63
CA VAL A 216 13.25 -0.66 21.23
C VAL A 216 13.61 -0.89 22.70
N LEU A 217 12.72 -1.49 23.50
CA LEU A 217 12.99 -1.84 24.90
C LEU A 217 14.20 -2.78 25.02
N GLN A 218 14.24 -3.83 24.18
CA GLN A 218 15.35 -4.76 24.13
C GLN A 218 16.68 -4.06 23.77
N THR A 219 16.65 -3.13 22.80
CA THR A 219 17.82 -2.34 22.40
C THR A 219 18.33 -1.46 23.54
N LYS A 220 17.44 -0.96 24.39
CA LYS A 220 17.77 -0.18 25.59
C LYS A 220 18.15 -1.04 26.80
N GLY A 221 18.09 -2.36 26.70
CA GLY A 221 18.37 -3.28 27.81
C GLY A 221 17.27 -3.33 28.87
N GLU A 222 16.04 -2.94 28.51
CA GLU A 222 14.91 -2.81 29.43
C GLU A 222 14.02 -4.05 29.36
N ALA A 223 13.67 -4.60 30.52
CA ALA A 223 12.80 -5.77 30.62
C ALA A 223 11.32 -5.34 30.64
N TRP A 224 10.45 -6.15 30.03
CA TRP A 224 9.00 -6.01 30.10
C TRP A 224 8.36 -7.29 30.61
N ASN A 225 7.15 -7.20 31.16
CA ASN A 225 6.38 -8.36 31.58
C ASN A 225 5.53 -8.88 30.41
N PRO A 226 5.50 -10.21 30.15
CA PRO A 226 4.60 -10.79 29.15
C PRO A 226 3.10 -10.47 29.34
N SER A 227 2.66 -10.10 30.55
CA SER A 227 1.28 -9.69 30.81
C SER A 227 1.03 -8.18 30.67
N ASP A 228 2.04 -7.39 30.29
CA ASP A 228 1.88 -5.96 30.10
C ASP A 228 0.91 -5.66 28.96
N SER A 229 -0.04 -4.76 29.20
CA SER A 229 -0.95 -4.32 28.16
C SER A 229 -0.21 -3.52 27.09
N PHE A 230 -0.78 -3.50 25.88
CA PHE A 230 -0.21 -2.75 24.75
C PHE A 230 0.06 -1.27 25.08
N PRO A 231 -0.86 -0.49 25.69
CA PRO A 231 -0.58 0.87 26.11
C PRO A 231 0.57 0.97 27.13
N SER A 232 0.71 -0.01 28.03
CA SER A 232 1.78 -0.04 29.02
C SER A 232 3.15 -0.22 28.37
N LEU A 233 3.25 -1.09 27.35
CA LEU A 233 4.46 -1.28 26.57
C LEU A 233 4.86 0.00 25.83
N VAL A 234 3.90 0.67 25.16
CA VAL A 234 4.15 1.95 24.47
C VAL A 234 4.67 3.00 25.47
N LYS A 235 4.03 3.12 26.63
CA LYS A 235 4.45 4.04 27.70
C LYS A 235 5.86 3.72 28.20
N GLN A 236 6.22 2.46 28.34
CA GLN A 236 7.55 2.04 28.76
C GLN A 236 8.60 2.40 27.70
N ALA A 237 8.33 2.13 26.41
CA ALA A 237 9.24 2.53 25.33
C ALA A 237 9.48 4.04 25.31
N LEU A 238 8.42 4.84 25.44
CA LEU A 238 8.55 6.30 25.50
C LEU A 238 9.40 6.76 26.70
N LYS A 239 9.43 6.03 27.82
CA LYS A 239 10.26 6.37 29.00
C LYS A 239 11.75 6.20 28.75
N VAL A 240 12.11 5.24 27.91
CA VAL A 240 13.51 4.86 27.70
C VAL A 240 14.13 5.57 26.50
N VAL A 241 13.31 6.16 25.63
CA VAL A 241 13.76 7.02 24.53
C VAL A 241 13.63 8.50 24.89
N LYS A 242 14.56 9.29 24.38
CA LYS A 242 14.57 10.74 24.49
C LYS A 242 13.61 11.33 23.45
N VAL A 243 12.39 11.60 23.89
CA VAL A 243 11.31 12.12 23.03
C VAL A 243 11.44 13.61 22.70
N VAL A 244 12.22 14.37 23.46
CA VAL A 244 12.41 15.82 23.27
C VAL A 244 13.92 16.15 23.24
N PRO A 245 14.40 16.96 22.27
CA PRO A 245 15.77 17.46 22.23
C PRO A 245 16.16 18.26 23.49
N ASP A 246 17.46 18.33 23.79
CA ASP A 246 17.95 19.20 24.87
C ASP A 246 17.82 20.68 24.49
N GLY A 247 17.64 21.54 25.49
CA GLY A 247 17.68 23.00 25.31
C GLY A 247 16.37 23.65 24.87
N ILE A 248 15.26 22.90 24.84
CA ILE A 248 13.92 23.45 24.60
C ILE A 248 13.37 24.07 25.91
N SER A 249 12.73 25.23 25.80
CA SER A 249 12.02 25.87 26.91
C SER A 249 10.87 24.99 27.40
N ARG A 250 10.64 24.90 28.72
CA ARG A 250 9.64 23.98 29.32
C ARG A 250 9.82 22.52 28.89
N GLN A 251 11.06 22.04 28.96
CA GLN A 251 11.45 20.70 28.51
C GLN A 251 10.61 19.60 29.17
N GLN A 252 10.44 19.65 30.50
CA GLN A 252 9.69 18.63 31.24
C GLN A 252 8.20 18.62 30.87
N GLU A 253 7.58 19.79 30.72
CA GLU A 253 6.18 19.92 30.33
C GLU A 253 5.96 19.46 28.90
N THR A 254 6.89 19.79 27.99
CA THR A 254 6.85 19.35 26.58
C THR A 254 6.98 17.84 26.48
N GLU A 255 7.95 17.27 27.20
CA GLU A 255 8.15 15.83 27.26
C GLU A 255 6.90 15.11 27.80
N GLN A 256 6.31 15.61 28.88
CA GLN A 256 5.08 15.05 29.43
C GLN A 256 3.91 15.13 28.42
N ALA A 257 3.76 16.24 27.72
CA ALA A 257 2.70 16.41 26.71
C ALA A 257 2.87 15.43 25.54
N VAL A 258 4.08 15.30 24.99
CA VAL A 258 4.39 14.35 23.90
C VAL A 258 4.12 12.91 24.34
N ARG A 259 4.53 12.54 25.55
CA ARG A 259 4.30 11.19 26.10
C ARG A 259 2.81 10.87 26.21
N VAL A 260 2.00 11.82 26.67
CA VAL A 260 0.54 11.66 26.77
C VAL A 260 -0.09 11.50 25.39
N LEU A 261 0.30 12.34 24.42
CA LEU A 261 -0.23 12.29 23.05
C LEU A 261 0.02 10.93 22.40
N VAL A 262 1.26 10.44 22.41
CA VAL A 262 1.61 9.17 21.77
C VAL A 262 0.93 7.99 22.48
N ASN A 263 0.82 8.03 23.82
CA ASN A 263 0.11 7.01 24.59
C ASN A 263 -1.39 6.97 24.28
N ASN A 264 -2.02 8.14 24.08
CA ASN A 264 -3.43 8.23 23.71
C ASN A 264 -3.66 7.63 22.32
N LEU A 265 -2.80 7.96 21.35
CA LEU A 265 -2.87 7.35 20.01
C LEU A 265 -2.68 5.83 20.04
N GLY A 266 -1.74 5.33 20.86
CA GLY A 266 -1.58 3.89 21.08
C GLY A 266 -2.84 3.25 21.69
N SER A 267 -3.48 3.94 22.63
CA SER A 267 -4.74 3.48 23.23
C SER A 267 -5.88 3.43 22.21
N SER A 268 -5.92 4.35 21.24
CA SER A 268 -6.89 4.30 20.13
C SER A 268 -6.73 3.04 19.27
N VAL A 269 -5.49 2.64 18.97
CA VAL A 269 -5.21 1.38 18.25
C VAL A 269 -5.67 0.17 19.06
N ASP A 270 -5.41 0.16 20.37
CA ASP A 270 -5.85 -0.91 21.27
C ASP A 270 -7.38 -1.04 21.31
N LYS A 271 -8.09 0.10 21.37
CA LYS A 271 -9.56 0.11 21.32
C LYS A 271 -10.12 -0.33 19.98
N LEU A 272 -9.48 0.02 18.86
CA LEU A 272 -9.90 -0.51 17.56
C LEU A 272 -9.70 -2.03 17.46
N ALA A 273 -8.63 -2.56 18.06
CA ALA A 273 -8.43 -4.00 18.16
C ALA A 273 -9.47 -4.69 19.07
N GLU A 274 -9.87 -4.05 20.17
CA GLU A 274 -10.98 -4.53 21.02
C GLU A 274 -12.32 -4.54 20.28
N ILE A 275 -12.68 -3.45 19.59
CA ILE A 275 -13.89 -3.35 18.77
C ILE A 275 -13.87 -4.43 17.68
N ARG A 276 -12.71 -4.62 17.03
CA ARG A 276 -12.49 -5.72 16.09
C ARG A 276 -12.71 -7.09 16.75
N ASN A 277 -12.35 -7.29 18.01
CA ASN A 277 -12.58 -8.57 18.68
C ASN A 277 -14.05 -8.79 19.05
N TRP A 278 -14.82 -7.72 19.31
CA TRP A 278 -16.27 -7.81 19.54
C TRP A 278 -17.04 -8.14 18.26
N HIS A 279 -16.59 -7.61 17.13
CA HIS A 279 -17.29 -7.68 15.85
C HIS A 279 -16.60 -8.57 14.80
N GLY A 280 -15.43 -9.12 15.10
CA GLY A 280 -14.64 -9.98 14.21
C GLY A 280 -14.89 -11.47 14.45
N SER A 281 -14.44 -12.31 13.51
CA SER A 281 -14.75 -13.75 13.45
C SER A 281 -14.10 -14.63 14.55
N GLY A 282 -13.86 -14.08 15.75
CA GLY A 282 -13.17 -14.73 16.88
C GLY A 282 -13.84 -16.00 17.42
N HIS A 283 -15.05 -16.34 16.96
CA HIS A 283 -15.72 -17.61 17.23
C HIS A 283 -16.33 -18.19 15.96
N GLY A 284 -15.57 -19.05 15.26
CA GLY A 284 -16.12 -20.00 14.29
C GLY A 284 -16.45 -19.41 12.90
N LYS A 285 -15.72 -19.88 11.89
CA LYS A 285 -16.02 -19.66 10.48
C LYS A 285 -17.31 -20.40 10.10
N ASP A 286 -18.50 -19.85 10.32
CA ASP A 286 -19.73 -20.44 9.74
C ASP A 286 -20.91 -19.48 9.50
N ALA A 287 -20.82 -18.21 9.86
CA ALA A 287 -21.87 -17.25 9.52
C ALA A 287 -21.44 -16.36 8.36
N LYS A 288 -22.06 -16.54 7.19
CA LYS A 288 -22.24 -15.40 6.27
C LYS A 288 -22.92 -14.30 7.09
N PRO A 289 -22.49 -13.03 7.00
CA PRO A 289 -23.09 -11.96 7.77
C PRO A 289 -24.60 -11.96 7.59
N VAL A 290 -25.32 -11.95 8.71
CA VAL A 290 -26.76 -11.74 8.68
C VAL A 290 -26.97 -10.34 8.11
N ALA A 291 -27.93 -10.18 7.20
CA ALA A 291 -28.21 -8.89 6.58
C ALA A 291 -28.46 -7.82 7.67
N GLY A 292 -27.54 -6.85 7.80
CA GLY A 292 -27.62 -5.76 8.78
C GLY A 292 -26.47 -5.67 9.80
N GLU A 293 -25.52 -6.61 9.84
CA GLU A 293 -24.34 -6.50 10.71
C GLU A 293 -23.34 -5.45 10.18
N VAL A 294 -23.01 -4.47 11.04
CA VAL A 294 -22.06 -3.38 10.74
C VAL A 294 -20.65 -3.85 11.09
N TRP A 295 -19.80 -4.01 10.07
CA TRP A 295 -18.40 -4.34 10.23
C TRP A 295 -17.54 -3.07 10.25
N LEU A 296 -16.36 -3.14 10.86
CA LEU A 296 -15.37 -2.06 10.74
C LEU A 296 -14.99 -1.90 9.26
N ALA A 297 -15.36 -0.76 8.68
CA ALA A 297 -15.06 -0.44 7.30
C ALA A 297 -13.57 -0.12 7.08
N GLU A 298 -13.16 -0.14 5.81
CA GLU A 298 -11.80 0.12 5.33
C GLU A 298 -11.12 1.34 5.98
N HIS A 299 -11.84 2.45 6.18
CA HIS A 299 -11.27 3.66 6.77
C HIS A 299 -10.83 3.49 8.22
N HIS A 300 -11.47 2.60 9.00
CA HIS A 300 -11.03 2.28 10.37
C HIS A 300 -9.72 1.49 10.37
N ALA A 301 -9.59 0.55 9.44
CA ALA A 301 -8.35 -0.20 9.25
C ALA A 301 -7.22 0.72 8.80
N ARG A 302 -7.45 1.57 7.80
CA ARG A 302 -6.48 2.57 7.35
C ARG A 302 -6.02 3.48 8.49
N PHE A 303 -6.94 3.95 9.33
CA PHE A 303 -6.61 4.74 10.51
C PHE A 303 -5.74 3.96 11.51
N ALA A 304 -6.11 2.74 11.90
CA ALA A 304 -5.34 1.92 12.83
C ALA A 304 -3.92 1.63 12.32
N VAL A 305 -3.79 1.28 11.04
CA VAL A 305 -2.52 1.02 10.38
C VAL A 305 -1.66 2.29 10.33
N GLY A 306 -2.23 3.41 9.92
CA GLY A 306 -1.54 4.70 9.84
C GLY A 306 -1.01 5.16 11.20
N VAL A 307 -1.86 5.14 12.23
CA VAL A 307 -1.46 5.51 13.60
C VAL A 307 -0.34 4.60 14.12
N SER A 308 -0.48 3.28 13.92
CA SER A 308 0.52 2.32 14.39
C SER A 308 1.89 2.56 13.76
N ILE A 309 1.93 2.81 12.46
CA ILE A 309 3.18 3.08 11.77
C ILE A 309 3.76 4.43 12.14
N GLN A 310 2.94 5.48 12.28
CA GLN A 310 3.43 6.80 12.66
C GLN A 310 4.03 6.82 14.07
N ILE A 311 3.41 6.12 15.03
CA ILE A 311 3.97 5.95 16.38
C ILE A 311 5.28 5.18 16.31
N ALA A 312 5.30 4.06 15.58
CA ALA A 312 6.51 3.24 15.42
C ALA A 312 7.67 4.06 14.85
N GLN A 313 7.40 4.85 13.81
CA GLN A 313 8.38 5.74 13.17
C GLN A 313 8.89 6.79 14.16
N PHE A 314 7.99 7.46 14.88
CA PHE A 314 8.37 8.48 15.87
C PHE A 314 9.29 7.91 16.96
N ILE A 315 8.92 6.79 17.59
CA ILE A 315 9.74 6.16 18.63
C ILE A 315 11.12 5.78 18.06
N PHE A 316 11.14 5.26 16.84
CA PHE A 316 12.36 4.85 16.18
C PHE A 316 13.27 6.03 15.79
N ASP A 317 12.70 7.16 15.38
CA ASP A 317 13.45 8.38 15.10
C ASP A 317 14.04 8.99 16.39
N CYS A 318 13.29 8.96 17.50
CA CYS A 318 13.83 9.32 18.82
C CYS A 318 15.03 8.45 19.19
N LEU A 319 14.92 7.12 19.00
CA LEU A 319 16.01 6.19 19.27
C LEU A 319 17.26 6.50 18.42
N GLN A 320 17.10 6.81 17.14
CA GLN A 320 18.21 7.16 16.25
C GLN A 320 18.82 8.52 16.57
N ALA A 321 18.00 9.52 16.92
CA ALA A 321 18.45 10.86 17.27
C ALA A 321 19.33 10.88 18.54
N GLU A 322 19.26 9.85 19.38
CA GLU A 322 20.19 9.68 20.50
C GLU A 322 21.59 9.18 20.06
N GLY A 323 21.68 8.47 18.94
CA GLY A 323 22.93 7.98 18.36
C GLY A 323 23.55 8.91 17.32
N ALA A 324 22.75 9.76 16.69
CA ALA A 324 23.19 10.79 15.75
C ALA A 324 23.42 12.13 16.49
N ARG A 325 24.46 12.89 16.11
CA ARG A 325 24.77 14.21 16.70
C ARG A 325 23.51 15.10 16.78
N PRO A 326 23.38 15.96 17.80
CA PRO A 326 22.23 16.85 17.92
C PRO A 326 22.11 17.74 16.68
N LEU A 327 20.93 17.76 16.06
CA LEU A 327 20.59 18.75 15.05
C LEU A 327 20.48 20.11 15.73
N ASP A 328 21.15 21.13 15.18
CA ASP A 328 21.05 22.52 15.61
C ASP A 328 19.58 22.96 15.59
N VAL A 329 18.98 23.09 16.77
CA VAL A 329 17.63 23.63 16.92
C VAL A 329 17.71 25.14 16.65
N VAL A 330 17.19 25.58 15.51
CA VAL A 330 16.94 27.01 15.26
C VAL A 330 15.87 27.47 16.26
N PRO A 331 16.14 28.48 17.10
CA PRO A 331 15.17 28.91 18.11
C PRO A 331 13.92 29.50 17.46
N ALA A 332 12.76 28.96 17.84
CA ALA A 332 11.44 29.49 17.50
C ALA A 332 11.19 30.80 18.26
N ASN A 333 11.83 31.88 17.83
CA ASN A 333 11.49 33.25 18.18
C ASN A 333 11.61 34.12 16.92
N ALA A 334 10.83 33.80 15.88
CA ALA A 334 10.42 34.78 14.90
C ALA A 334 9.06 35.31 15.36
N GLN A 335 9.08 36.50 15.93
CA GLN A 335 7.90 37.23 16.40
C GLN A 335 6.87 37.35 15.26
N PHE A 336 5.78 36.60 15.34
CA PHE A 336 4.55 36.96 14.65
C PHE A 336 3.70 37.76 15.64
N GLN A 337 3.57 39.06 15.37
CA GLN A 337 2.67 39.94 16.08
C GLN A 337 1.24 39.45 15.89
N SER A 338 0.55 39.33 17.01
CA SER A 338 -0.87 39.06 17.16
C SER A 338 -1.70 40.15 16.49
N ASP A 339 -2.73 39.77 15.74
CA ASP A 339 -3.94 40.58 15.63
C ASP A 339 -5.19 39.68 15.63
N SER A 340 -6.05 39.99 16.60
CA SER A 340 -7.46 39.65 16.79
C SER A 340 -7.91 38.18 16.79
N ALA A 341 -8.46 37.81 17.96
CA ALA A 341 -9.18 36.60 18.28
C ALA A 341 -10.54 36.49 17.56
N ASP A 342 -10.85 35.28 17.09
CA ASP A 342 -12.20 34.72 17.15
C ASP A 342 -12.06 33.26 17.60
N GLU A 343 -12.61 33.00 18.78
CA GLU A 343 -12.53 31.75 19.54
C GLU A 343 -13.59 30.78 18.98
N TYR A 344 -13.17 29.83 18.14
CA TYR A 344 -14.02 28.72 17.70
C TYR A 344 -13.77 27.52 18.64
N ASP A 345 -14.74 27.24 19.52
CA ASP A 345 -14.77 26.03 20.35
C ASP A 345 -15.70 24.98 19.70
N PRO A 346 -15.16 23.89 19.13
CA PRO A 346 -15.95 22.82 18.50
C PRO A 346 -16.62 21.86 19.50
N PHE A 347 -16.55 22.12 20.82
CA PHE A 347 -17.11 21.24 21.86
C PHE A 347 -18.11 21.93 22.80
N ALA A 348 -18.75 23.01 22.36
CA ALA A 348 -19.90 23.56 23.07
C ALA A 348 -21.12 22.62 22.88
N ASP A 349 -21.54 21.95 23.96
CA ASP A 349 -22.70 21.05 24.01
C ASP A 349 -24.03 21.80 23.73
N GLU A 350 -24.84 21.26 22.80
CA GLU A 350 -26.31 21.30 22.83
C GLU A 350 -26.90 19.92 22.45
#